data_AF-A0A7C5H7E5-F1
#
_entry.id   AF-A0A7C5H7E5-F1
#
_cell.length_a   1.000
_cell.length_b   1.000
_cell.length_c   1.000
_cell.angle_alpha   90.00
_cell.angle_beta   90.00
_cell.angle_gamma   90.00
#
_symmetry.space_group_name_H-M   'P 1'
#
loop_
_entity.id
_entity.type
_entity.pdbx_description
1 polymer ?
#
loop_
_entity_poly.entity_id
_entity_poly.type
_entity_poly.pdbx_seq_one_letter_code
_entity_poly.pdbx_strand_id
1 'polypeptide(L)'
;MEVNMTMEGLKFMVLGMTTVFLFLLLMIAVLKLQKKLLDKYFPPKPVSVTPVRSTVQTAASATEEEEETIAAITAAITEFKKG
;
A
#
# COMPACT_ATOMS: atom_id res chain seq x y z
N MET A 1 51.23 17.00 13.60
CA MET A 1 50.38 16.20 12.70
C MET A 1 49.41 17.17 12.06
N GLU A 2 49.52 17.42 10.76
CA GLU A 2 48.62 18.34 10.05
C GLU A 2 47.26 17.68 9.92
N VAL A 3 46.29 18.12 10.74
CA VAL A 3 44.92 17.64 10.65
C VAL A 3 44.26 18.42 9.52
N ASN A 4 44.01 17.75 8.39
CA ASN A 4 43.37 18.36 7.24
C ASN A 4 41.87 18.48 7.53
N MET A 5 41.44 19.62 8.09
CA MET A 5 40.09 19.85 8.63
C MET A 5 38.98 19.52 7.63
N THR A 6 39.21 19.78 6.34
CA THR A 6 38.26 19.43 5.27
C THR A 6 38.10 17.93 5.11
N MET A 7 39.19 17.17 5.20
CA MET A 7 39.17 15.71 5.14
C MET A 7 38.47 15.10 6.37
N GLU A 8 38.61 15.74 7.53
CA GLU A 8 37.92 15.33 8.75
C GLU A 8 36.42 15.61 8.69
N GLY A 9 36.02 16.79 8.21
CA GLY A 9 34.62 17.13 7.96
C GLY A 9 33.93 16.15 7.00
N LEU A 10 34.63 15.72 5.94
CA LEU A 10 34.12 14.71 5.01
C LEU A 10 33.88 13.35 5.69
N LYS A 11 34.79 12.92 6.59
CA LYS A 11 34.60 11.69 7.38
C LYS A 11 33.37 11.78 8.26
N PHE A 12 33.14 12.91 8.92
CA PHE A 12 31.95 13.11 9.75
C PHE A 12 30.66 13.17 8.93
N MET A 13 30.68 13.74 7.73
CA MET A 13 29.53 13.71 6.80
C MET A 13 29.16 12.28 6.42
N VAL A 14 30.14 11.48 5.99
CA VAL A 14 29.92 10.07 5.62
C VAL A 14 29.45 9.27 6.83
N LEU A 15 30.07 9.47 8.00
CA LEU A 15 29.68 8.80 9.25
C LEU A 15 28.24 9.13 9.64
N GLY A 16 27.86 10.41 9.60
CA GLY A 16 26.50 10.88 9.92
C GLY A 16 25.47 10.31 8.96
N MET A 17 25.71 10.42 7.65
CA MET A 17 24.81 9.87 6.62
C MET A 17 24.64 8.36 6.75
N THR A 18 25.73 7.62 6.99
CA THR A 18 25.68 6.17 7.15
C THR A 18 24.90 5.78 8.41
N THR A 19 25.10 6.50 9.51
CA THR A 19 24.40 6.22 10.77
C THR A 19 22.89 6.42 10.64
N VAL A 20 22.47 7.52 10.02
CA VAL A 20 21.05 7.79 9.76
C VAL A 20 20.48 6.74 8.79
N PHE A 21 21.21 6.37 7.75
CA PHE A 21 20.78 5.34 6.81
C PHE A 21 20.58 3.98 7.49
N LEU A 22 21.54 3.54 8.33
CA LEU A 22 21.39 2.31 9.12
C LEU A 22 20.19 2.37 10.06
N PHE A 23 19.98 3.52 10.70
CA PHE A 23 18.83 3.73 11.58
C PHE A 23 17.50 3.59 10.83
N LEU A 24 17.38 4.17 9.64
CA LEU A 24 16.19 4.00 8.80
C LEU A 24 16.01 2.55 8.34
N LEU A 25 17.09 1.85 8.02
CA LEU A 25 17.04 0.43 7.64
C LEU A 25 16.54 -0.43 8.81
N LEU A 26 17.00 -0.14 10.03
CA LEU A 26 16.49 -0.76 11.26
C LEU A 26 15.00 -0.45 11.46
N MET A 27 14.59 0.81 11.28
CA MET A 27 13.19 1.20 11.37
C MET A 27 12.31 0.42 10.39
N ILE A 28 12.74 0.25 9.13
CA ILE A 28 12.03 -0.57 8.15
C ILE A 28 11.94 -2.04 8.62
N ALA A 29 13.00 -2.58 9.22
CA ALA A 29 12.97 -3.93 9.78
C ALA A 29 11.94 -4.07 10.91
N VAL A 30 11.84 -3.07 11.79
CA VAL A 30 10.82 -3.03 12.85
C VAL A 30 9.42 -2.94 12.26
N LEU A 31 9.18 -2.09 11.25
CA LEU A 31 7.89 -2.01 10.56
C LEU A 31 7.50 -3.35 9.92
N LYS A 32 8.46 -4.07 9.31
CA LYS A 32 8.23 -5.42 8.78
C LYS A 32 7.88 -6.42 9.88
N LEU A 33 8.55 -6.33 11.03
CA LEU A 33 8.25 -7.17 12.18
C LEU A 33 6.85 -6.88 12.72
N GLN A 34 6.48 -5.61 12.86
CA GLN A 34 5.12 -5.18 13.23
C GLN A 34 4.09 -5.73 12.25
N LYS A 35 4.33 -5.63 10.93
CA LYS A 35 3.44 -6.19 9.90
C LYS A 35 3.25 -7.70 10.07
N LYS A 36 4.32 -8.45 10.31
CA LYS A 36 4.26 -9.90 10.54
C LYS A 36 3.52 -10.25 11.84
N LEU A 37 3.70 -9.44 12.88
CA LEU A 37 2.99 -9.59 14.15
C LEU A 37 1.50 -9.31 13.96
N LEU A 38 1.18 -8.25 13.24
CA LEU A 38 -0.18 -7.87 12.89
C LEU A 38 -0.87 -8.97 12.07
N ASP A 39 -0.25 -9.48 11.00
CA ASP A 39 -0.81 -10.57 10.20
C ASP A 39 -1.08 -11.85 11.02
N LYS A 40 -0.28 -12.10 12.06
CA LYS A 40 -0.41 -13.30 12.91
C LYS A 40 -1.49 -13.16 13.98
N TYR A 41 -1.58 -12.01 14.65
CA TYR A 41 -2.55 -11.80 15.74
C TYR A 41 -3.86 -11.16 15.27
N PHE A 42 -3.83 -10.43 14.17
CA PHE A 42 -4.95 -9.81 13.49
C PHE A 42 -4.92 -10.24 12.03
N PRO A 43 -5.19 -11.53 11.73
CA PRO A 43 -5.27 -11.98 10.35
C PRO A 43 -6.24 -11.07 9.60
N PRO A 44 -5.84 -10.49 8.45
CA PRO A 44 -6.71 -9.62 7.71
C PRO A 44 -7.96 -10.42 7.35
N LYS A 45 -9.11 -9.99 7.87
CA LYS A 45 -10.39 -10.38 7.26
C LYS A 45 -10.25 -10.06 5.77
N PRO A 46 -10.74 -10.93 4.87
CA PRO A 46 -10.75 -10.60 3.45
C PRO A 46 -11.54 -9.29 3.31
N VAL A 47 -10.81 -8.19 3.24
CA VAL A 47 -11.36 -6.95 2.74
C VAL A 47 -11.59 -7.31 1.29
N SER A 48 -12.84 -7.55 0.91
CA SER A 48 -13.24 -7.46 -0.48
C SER A 48 -12.72 -6.10 -0.92
N VAL A 49 -11.58 -6.10 -1.60
CA VAL A 49 -10.99 -4.88 -2.10
C VAL A 49 -11.94 -4.49 -3.21
N THR A 50 -12.98 -3.73 -2.87
CA THR A 50 -13.67 -2.92 -3.86
C THR A 50 -12.55 -2.05 -4.43
N PRO A 51 -12.13 -2.27 -5.68
CA PRO A 51 -11.04 -1.49 -6.23
C PRO A 51 -11.51 -0.05 -6.21
N VAL A 52 -10.83 0.80 -5.44
CA VAL A 52 -10.93 2.25 -5.63
C VAL A 52 -10.45 2.48 -7.06
N ARG A 53 -11.43 2.67 -7.94
CA ARG A 53 -11.26 2.85 -9.38
C ARG A 53 -10.44 4.12 -9.61
N SER A 54 -9.11 3.99 -9.64
CA SER A 54 -8.30 4.82 -10.52
C SER A 54 -8.75 4.48 -11.93
N THR A 55 -9.24 5.48 -12.63
CA THR A 55 -9.94 5.40 -13.90
C THR A 55 -9.02 4.98 -15.04
N VAL A 56 -8.70 3.69 -15.15
CA VAL A 56 -8.25 3.09 -16.41
C VAL A 56 -8.88 1.70 -16.57
N GLN A 57 -9.91 1.69 -17.40
CA GLN A 57 -10.51 0.60 -18.17
C GLN A 57 -9.63 -0.65 -18.36
N THR A 58 -10.16 -1.84 -18.03
CA THR A 58 -10.48 -2.93 -18.99
C THR A 58 -11.14 -4.10 -18.25
N ALA A 59 -12.27 -4.54 -18.81
CA ALA A 59 -13.13 -5.62 -18.35
C ALA A 59 -12.50 -7.01 -18.56
N ALA A 60 -12.77 -7.93 -17.62
CA ALA A 60 -13.17 -9.33 -17.87
C ALA A 60 -12.94 -10.17 -16.60
N SER A 61 -13.86 -10.09 -15.64
CA SER A 61 -14.20 -11.13 -14.65
C SER A 61 -15.30 -10.58 -13.75
N ALA A 62 -16.52 -10.44 -14.29
CA ALA A 62 -17.68 -10.22 -13.43
C ALA A 62 -17.94 -11.55 -12.71
N THR A 63 -18.00 -11.51 -11.38
CA THR A 63 -18.44 -12.66 -10.58
C THR A 63 -19.96 -12.78 -10.78
N GLU A 64 -20.52 -13.99 -10.70
CA GLU A 64 -21.97 -14.24 -10.89
C GLU A 64 -22.85 -13.31 -10.03
N GLU A 65 -22.41 -13.01 -8.81
CA GLU A 65 -23.02 -12.05 -7.88
C GLU A 65 -23.08 -10.60 -8.41
N GLU A 66 -22.07 -10.19 -9.17
CA GLU A 66 -21.99 -8.87 -9.79
C GLU A 66 -22.92 -8.79 -11.00
N GLU A 67 -23.04 -9.88 -11.76
CA GLU A 67 -23.99 -9.96 -12.88
C GLU A 67 -25.44 -9.95 -12.38
N GLU A 68 -25.75 -10.65 -11.29
CA GLU A 68 -27.07 -10.65 -10.67
C GLU A 68 -27.46 -9.26 -10.12
N THR A 69 -26.54 -8.60 -9.43
CA THR A 69 -26.80 -7.24 -8.91
C THR A 69 -26.97 -6.21 -10.03
N ILE A 70 -26.20 -6.31 -11.11
CA ILE A 70 -26.36 -5.45 -12.30
C ILE A 70 -27.71 -5.72 -12.99
N ALA A 71 -28.14 -6.99 -13.08
CA ALA A 71 -29.44 -7.36 -13.64
C ALA A 71 -30.60 -6.82 -12.80
N ALA A 72 -30.53 -6.93 -11.48
CA ALA A 72 -31.55 -6.42 -10.56
C ALA A 72 -31.70 -4.89 -10.66
N ILE A 73 -30.58 -4.15 -10.69
CA ILE A 73 -30.58 -2.69 -10.85
C ILE A 73 -31.16 -2.31 -12.22
N THR A 74 -30.77 -3.02 -13.27
CA THR A 74 -31.26 -2.75 -14.63
C THR A 74 -32.77 -2.97 -14.73
N ALA A 75 -33.28 -4.07 -14.15
CA ALA A 75 -34.70 -4.37 -14.11
C ALA A 75 -35.50 -3.26 -13.39
N ALA A 76 -35.02 -2.82 -12.22
CA ALA A 76 -35.65 -1.75 -11.45
C ALA A 76 -35.74 -0.43 -12.23
N ILE A 77 -34.67 -0.05 -12.93
CA ILE A 77 -34.65 1.17 -13.77
C ILE A 77 -35.60 1.04 -14.96
N THR A 78 -35.63 -0.12 -15.61
CA THR A 78 -36.54 -0.35 -16.74
C THR A 78 -38.01 -0.35 -16.35
N GLU A 79 -38.34 -0.86 -15.16
CA GLU A 79 -39.70 -0.85 -14.61
C GLU A 79 -40.15 0.58 -14.29
N PHE A 80 -39.30 1.35 -13.60
CA PHE A 80 -39.59 2.77 -13.29
C PHE A 80 -39.84 3.62 -14.54
N LYS A 81 -39.12 3.35 -15.64
CA LYS A 81 -39.27 4.09 -16.89
C LYS A 81 -40.49 3.64 -17.72
N LYS A 82 -41.02 2.44 -17.46
CA LYS A 82 -42.22 1.92 -18.12
C LYS A 82 -43.51 2.34 -17.42
N GLY A 83 -43.44 2.71 -16.13
CA GLY A 83 -44.55 3.28 -15.37
C GLY A 83 -44.64 4.79 -15.46
#